data_AF-A0A350Y331-F1
#
_entry.id   AF-A0A350Y331-F1
#
_cell.length_a   1.000
_cell.length_b   1.000
_cell.length_c   1.000
_cell.angle_alpha   90.00
_cell.angle_beta   90.00
_cell.angle_gamma   90.00
#
_symmetry.space_group_name_H-M   'P 1'
#
loop_
_entity.id
_entity.type
_entity.pdbx_description
1 polymer ?
#
loop_
_entity_poly.entity_id
_entity_poly.type
_entity_poly.pdbx_seq_one_letter_code
_entity_poly.pdbx_strand_id
1 'polypeptide(L)'
;MRNFVALILALVLGFVGAMLSSYIPKEFTAYSQAIMGNKDELISPELANSNAVEVDGIRFEILVPERVWIIPANQPDAGTPVKLGIRITNSTQQPLRFTQFETIAVEIIAKDGYQAISKGGPREMGHIPKESEYLIAQPKQSVTLILNAGLRWVDDKLYLLIPDGFGGGSYFDNLNPGIYQLRFFYSNYSASRQVYNILTNESKILEDFWTGQVSTPAIEICIVQQ
;
A
#
# COMPACT_ATOMS: atom_id res chain seq x y z
N MET A 1 -31.97 24.97 36.51
CA MET A 1 -32.28 24.58 35.11
C MET A 1 -31.12 24.75 34.14
N ARG A 2 -30.34 25.84 34.18
CA ARG A 2 -29.23 26.09 33.22
C ARG A 2 -28.12 25.01 33.21
N ASN A 3 -27.81 24.43 34.37
CA ASN A 3 -26.75 23.42 34.49
C ASN A 3 -27.18 22.01 34.04
N PHE A 4 -28.48 21.75 33.96
CA PHE A 4 -29.02 20.44 33.55
C PHE A 4 -28.97 20.28 32.02
N VAL A 5 -29.19 21.36 31.28
CA VAL A 5 -29.11 21.38 29.81
C VAL A 5 -27.66 21.16 29.33
N ALA A 6 -26.67 21.73 30.03
CA ALA A 6 -25.26 21.54 29.70
C ALA A 6 -24.79 20.08 29.87
N LEU A 7 -25.29 19.37 30.89
CA LEU A 7 -24.99 17.97 31.12
C LEU A 7 -25.56 17.06 30.03
N ILE A 8 -26.80 17.34 29.58
CA ILE A 8 -27.45 16.59 28.50
C ILE A 8 -26.70 16.81 27.17
N LEU A 9 -26.29 18.04 26.87
CA LEU A 9 -25.52 18.32 25.64
C LEU A 9 -24.17 17.60 25.62
N ALA A 10 -23.47 17.56 26.76
CA ALA A 10 -22.18 16.88 26.87
C ALA A 10 -22.30 15.35 26.69
N LEU A 11 -23.37 14.73 27.21
CA LEU A 11 -23.64 13.31 27.04
C LEU A 11 -23.99 12.96 25.58
N VAL A 12 -24.77 13.79 24.90
CA VAL A 12 -25.12 13.57 23.47
C VAL A 12 -23.89 13.70 22.58
N LEU A 13 -23.04 14.72 22.82
CA LEU A 13 -21.81 14.91 22.03
C LEU A 13 -20.79 13.79 22.27
N GLY A 14 -20.68 13.29 23.51
CA GLY A 14 -19.84 12.13 23.82
C GLY A 14 -20.32 10.84 23.14
N PHE A 15 -21.63 10.65 23.02
CA PHE A 15 -22.21 9.46 22.38
C PHE A 15 -22.07 9.47 20.85
N VAL A 16 -22.18 10.64 20.22
CA VAL A 16 -21.98 10.79 18.76
C VAL A 16 -20.49 10.62 18.38
N GLY A 17 -19.56 11.09 19.22
CA GLY A 17 -18.12 10.91 18.99
C GLY A 17 -17.66 9.45 19.04
N ALA A 18 -18.27 8.62 19.89
CA ALA A 18 -17.93 7.19 19.98
C ALA A 18 -18.48 6.35 18.82
N MET A 19 -19.57 6.77 18.18
CA MET A 19 -20.17 6.06 17.04
C MET A 19 -19.41 6.26 15.73
N LEU A 20 -18.67 7.37 15.57
CA LEU A 20 -17.89 7.64 14.35
C LEU A 20 -16.51 6.95 14.33
N SER A 21 -16.00 6.50 15.49
CA SER A 21 -14.71 5.81 15.58
C SER A 21 -14.78 4.28 15.48
N SER A 22 -15.98 3.70 15.33
CA SER A 22 -16.17 2.24 15.26
C SER A 22 -16.65 1.73 13.89
N TYR A 23 -16.82 2.63 12.91
CA TYR A 23 -17.17 2.24 11.54
C TYR A 23 -15.91 1.88 10.75
N ILE A 24 -15.26 0.77 11.14
CA ILE A 24 -14.40 0.04 10.20
C ILE A 24 -15.36 -0.65 9.23
N PRO A 25 -15.34 -0.33 7.92
CA PRO A 25 -16.20 -1.01 6.96
C PRO A 25 -15.95 -2.52 7.05
N LYS A 26 -17.01 -3.30 7.29
CA LYS A 26 -16.97 -4.78 7.32
C LYS A 26 -16.47 -5.40 6.00
N GLU A 27 -16.24 -4.60 4.98
CA GLU A 27 -15.73 -5.02 3.69
C GLU A 27 -14.25 -5.48 3.73
N PHE A 28 -13.47 -5.09 4.75
CA PHE A 28 -12.07 -5.52 4.84
C PHE A 28 -11.85 -6.95 5.35
N THR A 29 -12.81 -7.56 6.07
CA THR A 29 -12.67 -8.93 6.58
C THR A 29 -13.35 -10.01 5.73
N ALA A 30 -14.25 -9.64 4.82
CA ALA A 30 -14.94 -10.60 3.95
C ALA A 30 -14.14 -11.02 2.70
N TYR A 31 -13.09 -10.28 2.33
CA TYR A 31 -12.45 -10.45 1.03
C TYR A 31 -11.41 -11.58 0.94
N SER A 32 -10.91 -12.14 2.06
CA SER A 32 -9.98 -13.29 2.00
C SER A 32 -10.67 -14.60 1.59
N GLN A 33 -12.01 -14.66 1.58
CA GLN A 33 -12.76 -15.88 1.28
C GLN A 33 -13.43 -15.92 -0.10
N ALA A 34 -13.38 -14.85 -0.91
CA ALA A 34 -14.13 -14.79 -2.17
C ALA A 34 -13.36 -15.18 -3.45
N ILE A 35 -12.06 -15.52 -3.37
CA ILE A 35 -11.28 -15.98 -4.54
C ILE A 35 -11.16 -17.52 -4.51
N MET A 36 -12.29 -18.22 -4.60
CA MET A 36 -12.34 -19.65 -4.94
C MET A 36 -13.62 -19.90 -5.75
N GLY A 37 -13.56 -19.68 -7.06
CA GLY A 37 -14.72 -19.94 -7.89
C GLY A 37 -14.62 -19.48 -9.34
N ASN A 38 -13.62 -19.93 -10.08
CA ASN A 38 -13.88 -20.35 -11.46
C ASN A 38 -12.81 -21.35 -11.91
N LYS A 39 -13.27 -22.57 -12.22
CA LYS A 39 -12.43 -23.68 -12.62
C LYS A 39 -12.73 -23.93 -14.10
N ASP A 40 -11.67 -24.01 -14.88
CA ASP A 40 -11.63 -24.43 -16.29
C ASP A 40 -11.84 -23.32 -17.34
N GLU A 41 -10.86 -22.42 -17.43
CA GLU A 41 -10.52 -21.75 -18.70
C GLU A 41 -9.10 -22.18 -19.12
N LEU A 42 -9.02 -22.83 -20.28
CA LEU A 42 -7.83 -23.52 -20.79
C LEU A 42 -6.87 -22.48 -21.40
N ILE A 43 -6.02 -21.88 -20.57
CA ILE A 43 -4.99 -20.92 -20.99
C ILE A 43 -3.76 -21.68 -21.53
N SER A 44 -3.32 -21.33 -22.74
CA SER A 44 -2.09 -21.83 -23.38
C SER A 44 -0.86 -21.61 -22.48
N PRO A 45 0.06 -22.59 -22.33
CA PRO A 45 1.19 -22.53 -21.39
C PRO A 45 2.38 -21.71 -21.93
N GLU A 46 2.14 -20.78 -22.86
CA GLU A 46 3.08 -19.71 -23.15
C GLU A 46 2.97 -18.69 -22.00
N LEU A 47 3.55 -19.08 -20.85
CA LEU A 47 3.57 -18.37 -19.60
C LEU A 47 4.01 -16.92 -19.84
N ALA A 48 3.01 -16.07 -19.98
CA ALA A 48 3.14 -14.63 -19.91
C ALA A 48 3.76 -14.29 -18.55
N ASN A 49 5.09 -14.19 -18.53
CA ASN A 49 5.90 -13.56 -17.47
C ASN A 49 5.59 -12.06 -17.39
N SER A 50 4.32 -11.69 -17.44
CA SER A 50 3.91 -10.32 -17.28
C SER A 50 4.00 -10.01 -15.80
N ASN A 51 5.00 -9.23 -15.42
CA ASN A 51 5.03 -8.52 -14.14
C ASN A 51 3.98 -7.38 -14.13
N ALA A 52 2.99 -7.39 -15.04
CA ALA A 52 2.07 -6.29 -15.24
C ALA A 52 0.63 -6.75 -15.47
N VAL A 53 -0.30 -5.88 -15.07
CA VAL A 53 -1.74 -6.00 -15.26
C VAL A 53 -2.27 -4.66 -15.80
N GLU A 54 -3.29 -4.71 -16.65
CA GLU A 54 -3.91 -3.50 -17.22
C GLU A 54 -5.40 -3.45 -16.85
N VAL A 55 -5.85 -2.29 -16.38
CA VAL A 55 -7.24 -2.00 -16.00
C VAL A 55 -7.57 -0.60 -16.47
N ASP A 56 -8.67 -0.44 -17.21
CA ASP A 56 -9.17 0.86 -17.71
C ASP A 56 -8.11 1.69 -18.46
N GLY A 57 -7.27 1.03 -19.25
CA GLY A 57 -6.19 1.67 -20.01
C GLY A 57 -5.01 2.12 -19.14
N ILE A 58 -4.90 1.65 -17.90
CA ILE A 58 -3.76 1.88 -17.01
C ILE A 58 -3.05 0.57 -16.75
N ARG A 59 -1.76 0.52 -17.09
CA ARG A 59 -0.90 -0.64 -16.89
C ARG A 59 -0.07 -0.47 -15.62
N PHE A 60 -0.22 -1.40 -14.67
CA PHE A 60 0.52 -1.47 -13.42
C PHE A 60 1.55 -2.59 -13.52
N GLU A 61 2.83 -2.26 -13.37
CA GLU A 61 3.96 -3.19 -13.43
C GLU A 61 4.69 -3.23 -12.09
N ILE A 62 4.86 -4.42 -11.51
CA ILE A 62 5.67 -4.62 -10.30
C ILE A 62 7.16 -4.54 -10.65
N LEU A 63 7.89 -3.69 -9.92
CA LEU A 63 9.33 -3.50 -10.05
C LEU A 63 10.05 -4.02 -8.80
N VAL A 64 10.76 -5.14 -8.96
CA VAL A 64 11.63 -5.70 -7.92
C VAL A 64 12.94 -6.12 -8.58
N PRO A 65 13.91 -5.19 -8.68
CA PRO A 65 15.15 -5.41 -9.43
C PRO A 65 16.01 -6.51 -8.81
N GLU A 66 16.01 -6.63 -7.49
CA GLU A 66 16.72 -7.67 -6.74
C GLU A 66 15.69 -8.61 -6.11
N ARG A 67 15.66 -9.87 -6.60
CA ARG A 67 14.74 -10.91 -6.11
C ARG A 67 15.34 -11.81 -5.04
N VAL A 68 16.61 -11.63 -4.72
CA VAL A 68 17.30 -12.34 -3.63
C VAL A 68 17.63 -11.31 -2.56
N TRP A 69 16.99 -11.42 -1.40
CA TRP A 69 17.19 -10.52 -0.28
C TRP A 69 18.03 -11.21 0.79
N ILE A 70 19.15 -10.59 1.12
CA ILE A 70 20.10 -11.12 2.07
C ILE A 70 19.67 -10.69 3.48
N ILE A 71 19.61 -11.63 4.42
CA ILE A 71 19.33 -11.33 5.82
C ILE A 71 20.55 -10.63 6.42
N PRO A 72 20.42 -9.44 7.03
CA PRO A 72 21.54 -8.77 7.67
C PRO A 72 22.01 -9.55 8.91
N ALA A 73 23.25 -9.29 9.36
CA ALA A 73 23.71 -9.77 10.66
C ALA A 73 22.76 -9.30 11.78
N ASN A 74 22.52 -10.14 12.80
CA ASN A 74 21.71 -9.75 13.98
C ASN A 74 22.54 -8.86 14.92
N GLN A 75 22.72 -7.61 14.51
CA GLN A 75 23.45 -6.56 15.23
C GLN A 75 22.65 -5.25 15.18
N PRO A 76 22.80 -4.37 16.19
CA PRO A 76 22.23 -3.03 16.13
C PRO A 76 22.58 -2.32 14.82
N ASP A 77 21.61 -1.61 14.25
CA ASP A 77 21.74 -0.82 13.01
C ASP A 77 22.06 -1.60 11.72
N ALA A 78 22.23 -2.92 11.79
CA ALA A 78 22.40 -3.75 10.61
C ALA A 78 21.07 -3.87 9.84
N GLY A 79 21.13 -3.61 8.53
CA GLY A 79 19.98 -3.70 7.64
C GLY A 79 20.39 -4.06 6.22
N THR A 80 19.49 -4.70 5.48
CA THR A 80 19.65 -4.90 4.03
C THR A 80 18.57 -4.10 3.31
N PRO A 81 18.93 -3.09 2.49
CA PRO A 81 17.97 -2.29 1.77
C PRO A 81 17.25 -3.16 0.72
N VAL A 82 15.95 -2.98 0.59
CA VAL A 82 15.12 -3.68 -0.40
C VAL A 82 14.41 -2.64 -1.25
N LYS A 83 14.66 -2.66 -2.56
CA LYS A 83 14.00 -1.74 -3.50
C LYS A 83 12.76 -2.39 -4.07
N LEU A 84 11.63 -1.75 -3.82
CA LEU A 84 10.31 -2.16 -4.28
C LEU A 84 9.69 -1.00 -5.09
N GLY A 85 8.82 -1.30 -6.04
CA GLY A 85 8.07 -0.25 -6.71
C GLY A 85 6.98 -0.74 -7.65
N ILE A 86 6.16 0.21 -8.08
CA ILE A 86 5.12 0.03 -9.08
C ILE A 86 5.36 1.06 -10.17
N ARG A 87 5.53 0.61 -11.41
CA ARG A 87 5.45 1.48 -12.59
C ARG A 87 4.02 1.51 -13.08
N ILE A 88 3.49 2.71 -13.23
CA ILE A 88 2.11 2.94 -13.69
C ILE A 88 2.21 3.65 -15.03
N THR A 89 1.67 3.05 -16.08
CA THR A 89 1.67 3.61 -17.44
C THR A 89 0.24 3.99 -17.82
N ASN A 90 0.07 5.25 -18.22
CA ASN A 90 -1.22 5.78 -18.63
C ASN A 90 -1.38 5.62 -20.16
N SER A 91 -2.18 4.65 -20.60
CA SER A 91 -2.48 4.44 -22.02
C SER A 91 -3.70 5.24 -22.50
N THR A 92 -4.34 6.01 -21.63
CA THR A 92 -5.51 6.84 -21.97
C THR A 92 -5.10 8.12 -22.71
N GLN A 93 -6.09 8.91 -23.16
CA GLN A 93 -5.86 10.21 -23.80
C GLN A 93 -5.84 11.39 -22.81
N GLN A 94 -6.13 11.16 -21.53
CA GLN A 94 -6.19 12.21 -20.52
C GLN A 94 -5.03 12.03 -19.52
N PRO A 95 -4.44 13.12 -19.00
CA PRO A 95 -3.49 13.01 -17.90
C PRO A 95 -4.19 12.48 -16.65
N LEU A 96 -3.49 11.65 -15.87
CA LEU A 96 -4.03 11.09 -14.63
C LEU A 96 -3.03 11.22 -13.48
N ARG A 97 -3.56 11.41 -12.27
CA ARG A 97 -2.80 11.48 -11.02
C ARG A 97 -2.78 10.15 -10.29
N PHE A 98 -1.62 9.87 -9.71
CA PHE A 98 -1.35 8.73 -8.85
C PHE A 98 -0.64 9.21 -7.59
N THR A 99 -0.82 8.49 -6.49
CA THR A 99 -0.12 8.77 -5.24
C THR A 99 0.22 7.44 -4.58
N GLN A 100 1.20 7.47 -3.67
CA GLN A 100 1.51 6.37 -2.75
C GLN A 100 0.73 6.48 -1.44
N PHE A 101 0.21 7.66 -1.11
CA PHE A 101 -0.42 7.92 0.16
C PHE A 101 -1.77 7.19 0.29
N GLU A 102 -1.78 6.14 1.13
CA GLU A 102 -2.95 5.29 1.41
C GLU A 102 -3.48 4.51 0.20
N THR A 103 -2.67 4.32 -0.83
CA THR A 103 -3.09 3.65 -2.07
C THR A 103 -2.40 2.33 -2.32
N ILE A 104 -1.21 2.10 -1.76
CA ILE A 104 -0.45 0.87 -1.97
C ILE A 104 -0.49 0.00 -0.73
N ALA A 105 -0.92 -1.25 -0.90
CA ALA A 105 -0.68 -2.32 0.05
C ALA A 105 0.26 -3.36 -0.56
N VAL A 106 1.09 -3.96 0.30
CA VAL A 106 2.03 -5.02 -0.07
C VAL A 106 1.54 -6.32 0.53
N GLU A 107 1.68 -7.41 -0.20
CA GLU A 107 1.39 -8.74 0.32
C GLU A 107 2.54 -9.69 0.03
N ILE A 108 2.90 -10.47 1.06
CA ILE A 108 3.94 -11.48 1.01
C ILE A 108 3.33 -12.80 1.47
N ILE A 109 3.47 -13.83 0.64
CA ILE A 109 2.93 -15.18 0.89
C ILE A 109 4.10 -16.15 0.91
N ALA A 110 4.27 -16.90 2.00
CA ALA A 110 5.24 -17.98 2.07
C ALA A 110 4.81 -19.17 1.20
N LYS A 111 5.76 -20.03 0.81
CA LYS A 111 5.50 -21.21 -0.04
C LYS A 111 4.46 -22.18 0.53
N ASP A 112 4.31 -22.25 1.85
CA ASP A 112 3.31 -23.06 2.54
C ASP A 112 1.90 -22.44 2.50
N GLY A 113 1.74 -21.28 1.84
CA GLY A 113 0.49 -20.53 1.77
C GLY A 113 0.25 -19.65 2.99
N TYR A 114 1.17 -19.61 3.96
CA TYR A 114 1.06 -18.70 5.09
C TYR A 114 1.27 -17.27 4.60
N GLN A 115 0.19 -16.48 4.68
CA GLN A 115 0.25 -15.06 4.38
C GLN A 115 0.93 -14.33 5.54
N ALA A 116 2.05 -13.68 5.26
CA ALA A 116 2.63 -12.76 6.21
C ALA A 116 1.66 -11.59 6.37
N ILE A 117 1.09 -11.45 7.57
CA ILE A 117 0.11 -10.40 7.85
C ILE A 117 0.86 -9.08 7.91
N SER A 118 0.60 -8.21 6.93
CA SER A 118 1.05 -6.82 6.98
C SER A 118 0.43 -6.16 8.20
N LYS A 119 1.27 -5.71 9.13
CA LYS A 119 0.84 -4.93 10.29
C LYS A 119 1.02 -3.45 9.96
N GLY A 120 -0.03 -2.66 10.19
CA GLY A 120 0.05 -1.20 10.09
C GLY A 120 0.93 -0.66 11.21
N GLY A 121 1.93 0.15 10.85
CA GLY A 121 2.66 0.96 11.82
C GLY A 121 1.79 2.13 12.30
N PRO A 122 2.06 2.68 13.50
CA PRO A 122 1.48 3.96 13.90
C PRO A 122 1.87 5.02 12.87
N ARG A 123 0.92 5.88 12.51
CA ARG A 123 1.19 7.05 11.68
C ARG A 123 1.55 8.22 12.58
N GLU A 124 2.71 8.79 12.36
CA GLU A 124 3.03 10.11 12.88
C GLU A 124 2.10 11.11 12.19
N MET A 125 1.19 11.72 12.96
CA MET A 125 0.13 12.63 12.50
C MET A 125 0.65 13.95 11.87
N GLY A 126 1.92 14.05 11.51
CA GLY A 126 2.59 15.28 11.09
C GLY A 126 2.83 15.42 9.58
N HIS A 127 2.80 14.35 8.80
CA HIS A 127 3.15 14.43 7.37
C HIS A 127 1.91 14.48 6.49
N ILE A 128 1.52 15.71 6.11
CA ILE A 128 0.46 15.97 5.13
C ILE A 128 1.07 15.92 3.72
N PRO A 129 0.54 15.10 2.79
CA PRO A 129 1.09 15.03 1.45
C PRO A 129 1.05 16.37 0.71
N LYS A 130 2.15 16.73 0.06
CA LYS A 130 2.31 17.94 -0.77
C LYS A 130 1.86 17.69 -2.21
N GLU A 131 1.54 18.76 -2.94
CA GLU A 131 1.14 18.66 -4.36
C GLU A 131 2.17 17.89 -5.21
N SER A 132 3.47 18.05 -4.93
CA SER A 132 4.56 17.35 -5.63
C SER A 132 4.60 15.83 -5.41
N GLU A 133 3.91 15.30 -4.41
CA GLU A 133 3.84 13.86 -4.10
C GLU A 133 2.67 13.17 -4.83
N TYR A 134 1.89 13.94 -5.60
CA TYR A 134 0.86 13.45 -6.51
C TYR A 134 1.41 13.44 -7.94
N LEU A 135 1.89 12.27 -8.36
CA LEU A 135 2.54 12.10 -9.65
C LEU A 135 1.52 12.15 -10.78
N ILE A 136 1.83 12.90 -11.84
CA ILE A 136 0.98 13.01 -13.03
C ILE A 136 1.58 12.14 -14.15
N ALA A 137 0.85 11.15 -14.63
CA ALA A 137 1.18 10.44 -15.85
C ALA A 137 0.44 11.07 -17.03
N GLN A 138 1.19 11.67 -17.95
CA GLN A 138 0.63 12.13 -19.23
C GLN A 138 0.21 10.94 -20.11
N PRO A 139 -0.62 11.15 -21.15
CA PRO A 139 -0.91 10.13 -22.13
C PRO A 139 0.36 9.46 -22.67
N LYS A 140 0.38 8.13 -22.66
CA LYS A 140 1.50 7.26 -23.08
C LYS A 140 2.78 7.40 -22.25
N GLN A 141 2.72 8.05 -21.10
CA GLN A 141 3.84 8.17 -20.17
C GLN A 141 3.64 7.28 -18.95
N SER A 142 4.74 7.04 -18.24
CA SER A 142 4.75 6.27 -17.00
C SER A 142 5.25 7.11 -15.84
N VAL A 143 4.69 6.85 -14.66
CA VAL A 143 5.22 7.28 -13.36
C VAL A 143 5.67 6.06 -12.57
N THR A 144 6.59 6.24 -11.63
CA THR A 144 7.06 5.14 -10.76
C THR A 144 6.90 5.54 -9.31
N LEU A 145 6.18 4.70 -8.56
CA LEU A 145 6.07 4.79 -7.10
C LEU A 145 7.11 3.85 -6.50
N ILE A 146 8.10 4.39 -5.79
CA ILE A 146 9.22 3.63 -5.22
C ILE A 146 9.00 3.49 -3.71
N LEU A 147 9.02 2.25 -3.22
CA LEU A 147 8.96 1.93 -1.80
C LEU A 147 10.36 1.54 -1.33
N ASN A 148 10.94 2.35 -0.44
CA ASN A 148 12.26 2.10 0.13
C ASN A 148 12.13 1.17 1.34
N ALA A 149 12.05 -0.13 1.08
CA ALA A 149 11.92 -1.15 2.11
C ALA A 149 13.29 -1.56 2.68
N GLY A 150 13.28 -2.34 3.77
CA GLY A 150 14.50 -2.92 4.32
C GLY A 150 14.25 -4.10 5.24
N LEU A 151 15.15 -5.08 5.18
CA LEU A 151 15.23 -6.17 6.15
C LEU A 151 16.03 -5.70 7.38
N ARG A 152 15.50 -5.94 8.58
CA ARG A 152 16.20 -5.66 9.85
C ARG A 152 15.81 -6.61 10.97
N TRP A 153 16.68 -6.74 11.96
CA TRP A 153 16.36 -7.44 13.21
C TRP A 153 15.75 -6.48 14.24
N VAL A 154 14.68 -6.91 14.91
CA VAL A 154 14.10 -6.25 16.08
C VAL A 154 13.67 -7.36 17.06
N ASP A 155 14.16 -7.32 18.29
CA ASP A 155 13.87 -8.31 19.33
C ASP A 155 14.00 -9.77 18.84
N ASP A 156 15.13 -10.08 18.20
CA ASP A 156 15.46 -11.40 17.60
C ASP A 156 14.45 -11.91 16.55
N LYS A 157 13.67 -11.02 15.95
CA LYS A 157 12.79 -11.31 14.83
C LYS A 157 13.23 -10.53 13.60
N LEU A 158 13.16 -11.19 12.45
CA LEU A 158 13.43 -10.55 11.16
C LEU A 158 12.17 -9.84 10.67
N TYR A 159 12.32 -8.55 10.38
CA TYR A 159 11.28 -7.69 9.83
C TYR A 159 11.61 -7.29 8.40
N LEU A 160 10.60 -7.24 7.54
CA LEU A 160 10.60 -6.37 6.37
C LEU A 160 9.81 -5.11 6.73
N LEU A 161 10.49 -3.97 6.76
CA LEU A 161 9.83 -2.68 6.91
C LEU A 161 9.59 -2.04 5.55
N ILE A 162 8.43 -1.41 5.40
CA ILE A 162 8.06 -0.66 4.19
C ILE A 162 7.50 0.70 4.64
N PRO A 163 8.35 1.72 4.82
CA PRO A 163 7.89 3.07 5.11
C PRO A 163 7.05 3.59 3.95
N ASP A 164 5.91 4.22 4.27
CA ASP A 164 5.03 4.79 3.23
C ASP A 164 5.53 6.17 2.75
N GLY A 165 6.51 6.77 3.43
CA GLY A 165 7.04 8.10 3.12
C GLY A 165 6.24 9.25 3.73
N PHE A 166 5.16 8.96 4.45
CA PHE A 166 4.24 9.94 5.02
C PHE A 166 4.08 9.75 6.53
N GLY A 167 5.18 9.42 7.23
CA GLY A 167 5.19 9.20 8.67
C GLY A 167 4.55 7.88 9.11
N GLY A 168 4.20 6.99 8.18
CA GLY A 168 3.69 5.66 8.44
C GLY A 168 4.47 4.58 7.71
N GLY A 169 3.87 3.39 7.66
CA GLY A 169 4.41 2.27 6.92
C GLY A 169 3.70 0.96 7.27
N SER A 170 4.05 -0.07 6.53
CA SER A 170 3.73 -1.44 6.87
C SER A 170 4.99 -2.20 7.27
N TYR A 171 4.79 -3.28 8.03
CA TYR A 171 5.85 -4.23 8.27
C TYR A 171 5.32 -5.66 8.28
N PHE A 172 6.24 -6.58 7.98
CA PHE A 172 6.06 -8.02 8.10
C PHE A 172 7.08 -8.51 9.11
N ASP A 173 6.67 -9.34 10.06
CA ASP A 173 7.55 -9.92 11.07
C ASP A 173 7.67 -11.44 10.92
N ASN A 174 8.61 -12.03 11.67
CA ASN A 174 8.88 -13.47 11.68
C ASN A 174 9.17 -14.05 10.28
N LEU A 175 9.85 -13.28 9.43
CA LEU A 175 10.31 -13.76 8.14
C LEU A 175 11.43 -14.79 8.33
N ASN A 176 11.38 -15.88 7.57
CA ASN A 176 12.38 -16.93 7.59
C ASN A 176 13.10 -16.99 6.24
N PRO A 177 14.29 -17.60 6.17
CA PRO A 177 14.91 -17.93 4.89
C PRO A 177 13.96 -18.82 4.07
N GLY A 178 13.79 -18.52 2.79
CA GLY A 178 12.89 -19.26 1.92
C GLY A 178 12.38 -18.48 0.72
N ILE A 179 11.49 -19.14 -0.02
CA ILE A 179 10.83 -18.60 -1.21
C ILE A 179 9.48 -18.02 -0.82
N TYR A 180 9.20 -16.83 -1.31
CA TYR A 180 7.97 -16.09 -1.10
C TYR A 180 7.39 -15.58 -2.41
N GLN A 181 6.07 -15.40 -2.44
CA GLN A 181 5.39 -14.62 -3.45
C GLN A 181 5.14 -13.21 -2.93
N LEU A 182 5.40 -12.22 -3.76
CA LEU A 182 5.19 -10.81 -3.49
C LEU A 182 4.24 -10.22 -4.53
N ARG A 183 3.25 -9.45 -4.10
CA ARG A 183 2.43 -8.62 -4.98
C ARG A 183 2.04 -7.30 -4.34
N PHE A 184 1.63 -6.35 -5.17
CA PHE A 184 1.06 -5.09 -4.75
C PHE A 184 -0.45 -5.04 -5.01
N PHE A 185 -1.15 -4.34 -4.13
CA PHE A 185 -2.49 -3.85 -4.38
C PHE A 185 -2.41 -2.33 -4.49
N TYR A 186 -2.97 -1.79 -5.57
CA TYR A 186 -3.18 -0.36 -5.71
C TYR A 186 -4.67 -0.08 -5.66
N SER A 187 -5.12 0.79 -4.76
CA SER A 187 -6.51 1.18 -4.61
C SER A 187 -6.63 2.69 -4.41
N ASN A 188 -7.45 3.35 -5.22
CA ASN A 188 -7.83 4.73 -4.98
C ASN A 188 -9.32 4.93 -5.28
N TYR A 189 -10.05 5.46 -4.31
CA TYR A 189 -11.51 5.59 -4.39
C TYR A 189 -11.98 7.04 -4.64
N SER A 190 -11.06 8.00 -4.67
CA SER A 190 -11.40 9.41 -4.84
C SER A 190 -10.78 9.98 -6.10
N ALA A 191 -11.62 10.57 -6.98
CA ALA A 191 -11.18 11.24 -8.20
C ALA A 191 -10.52 12.61 -7.93
N SER A 192 -10.67 13.13 -6.71
CA SER A 192 -10.06 14.37 -6.27
C SER A 192 -9.54 14.27 -4.84
N ARG A 193 -8.58 15.12 -4.47
CA ARG A 193 -8.06 15.23 -3.09
C ARG A 193 -7.79 16.69 -2.74
N GLN A 194 -8.14 17.07 -1.51
CA GLN A 194 -7.76 18.37 -0.97
C GLN A 194 -6.30 18.28 -0.48
N VAL A 195 -5.48 19.20 -0.97
CA VAL A 195 -4.08 19.35 -0.58
C VAL A 195 -3.93 20.68 0.14
N TYR A 196 -3.26 20.64 1.28
CA TYR A 196 -3.04 21.81 2.12
C TYR A 196 -1.58 22.25 2.03
N ASN A 197 -1.37 23.50 1.64
CA ASN A 197 -0.05 24.11 1.64
C ASN A 197 0.21 24.76 3.00
N ILE A 198 1.05 24.11 3.81
CA ILE A 198 1.39 24.56 5.17
C ILE A 198 2.06 25.94 5.17
N LEU A 199 2.79 26.30 4.10
CA LEU A 199 3.53 27.57 4.04
C LEU A 199 2.59 28.75 3.73
N THR A 200 1.59 28.55 2.87
CA THR A 200 0.66 29.62 2.49
C THR A 200 -0.66 29.58 3.26
N ASN A 201 -0.91 28.51 4.04
CA ASN A 201 -2.20 28.23 4.68
C ASN A 201 -3.37 28.16 3.67
N GLU A 202 -3.08 27.80 2.42
CA GLU A 202 -4.07 27.65 1.36
C GLU A 202 -4.39 26.18 1.13
N SER A 203 -5.64 25.90 0.78
CA SER A 203 -6.06 24.58 0.34
C SER A 203 -6.40 24.60 -1.15
N LYS A 204 -5.97 23.56 -1.86
CA LYS A 204 -6.26 23.36 -3.28
C LYS A 204 -6.87 21.99 -3.47
N ILE A 205 -7.89 21.89 -4.33
CA ILE A 205 -8.41 20.60 -4.77
C ILE A 205 -7.58 20.19 -5.99
N LEU A 206 -6.98 19.01 -5.90
CA LEU A 206 -6.39 18.33 -7.05
C LEU A 206 -7.42 17.35 -7.60
N GLU A 207 -7.58 17.34 -8.92
CA GLU A 207 -8.51 16.49 -9.66
C GLU A 207 -7.75 15.47 -10.53
N ASP A 208 -8.47 14.74 -11.37
CA ASP A 208 -7.93 13.78 -12.34
C ASP A 208 -7.17 12.60 -11.72
N PHE A 209 -7.54 12.16 -10.52
CA PHE A 209 -6.98 10.94 -9.95
C PHE A 209 -7.57 9.72 -10.65
N TRP A 210 -6.73 8.74 -10.97
CA TRP A 210 -7.24 7.44 -11.38
C TRP A 210 -8.00 6.79 -10.20
N THR A 211 -9.22 6.33 -10.45
CA THR A 211 -10.03 5.62 -9.46
C THR A 211 -10.18 4.16 -9.85
N GLY A 212 -9.97 3.26 -8.89
CA GLY A 212 -10.10 1.84 -9.11
C GLY A 212 -9.29 1.04 -8.11
N GLN A 213 -9.28 -0.27 -8.31
CA GLN A 213 -8.46 -1.21 -7.55
C GLN A 213 -7.84 -2.23 -8.49
N VAL A 214 -6.58 -2.58 -8.23
CA VAL A 214 -5.84 -3.54 -9.03
C VAL A 214 -4.86 -4.31 -8.15
N SER A 215 -4.67 -5.59 -8.47
CA SER A 215 -3.63 -6.44 -7.87
C SER A 215 -2.62 -6.79 -8.93
N THR A 216 -1.34 -6.53 -8.68
CA THR A 216 -0.28 -6.94 -9.62
C THR A 216 -0.16 -8.46 -9.62
N PRO A 217 0.37 -9.05 -10.71
CA PRO A 217 0.81 -10.44 -10.69
C PRO A 217 1.78 -10.68 -9.53
N ALA A 218 1.67 -11.85 -8.91
CA ALA A 218 2.60 -12.26 -7.87
C ALA A 218 3.93 -12.67 -8.49
N ILE A 219 5.03 -12.21 -7.91
CA ILE A 219 6.38 -12.57 -8.34
C ILE A 219 7.11 -13.31 -7.21
N GLU A 220 8.02 -14.18 -7.60
CA GLU A 220 8.85 -14.91 -6.64
C GLU A 220 10.03 -14.03 -6.15
N ILE A 221 10.23 -14.01 -4.84
CA ILE A 221 11.42 -13.49 -4.17
C ILE A 221 11.98 -14.55 -3.21
N CYS A 222 13.26 -14.48 -2.93
CA CYS A 222 13.98 -15.42 -2.08
C CYS A 222 14.69 -14.66 -0.97
N ILE A 223 14.48 -15.07 0.28
CA ILE A 223 15.18 -14.54 1.46
C ILE A 223 16.24 -15.55 1.86
N VAL A 224 17.51 -15.13 1.97
CA VAL A 224 18.65 -16.03 2.23
C VAL A 224 19.52 -15.53 3.38
N GLN A 225 20.10 -16.46 4.15
CA GLN A 225 21.13 -16.12 5.13
C GLN A 225 22.43 -15.71 4.43
N GLN A 226 23.21 -14.83 5.09
CA GLN A 226 24.60 -14.54 4.71
C GLN A 226 25.50 -15.76 4.86
#